data_AF-A0A829VZS4-F1
#
_entry.id   AF-A0A829VZS4-F1
#
_cell.length_a   1.000
_cell.length_b   1.000
_cell.length_c   1.000
_cell.angle_alpha   90.00
_cell.angle_beta   90.00
_cell.angle_gamma   90.00
#
_symmetry.space_group_name_H-M   'P 1'
#
loop_
_entity.id
_entity.type
_entity.pdbx_description
1 polymer ?
#
loop_
_entity_poly.entity_id
_entity_poly.type
_entity_poly.pdbx_seq_one_letter_code
_entity_poly.pdbx_strand_id
1 'polypeptide(L)'
;MQGSLSIEAALSLSLFLFLCFCLIMPMKMLDRQRQIQAVMESVGEELSQHAYVEYCFRTAEEGGAEVDVGRAEDTASSVLAAAYASARILGGINREWVEAVSFEGTDIGTDEMVHIVMRYRMRLPFSVLGINSIPVEQVCSRRMWNGADGGRFGDGGRDGDGEEDETVYIGKNSTRYHRLRTCHYLYNDLKAVDFGTVGELRNESGRRYSPCGTCGAGSGSTGKGGTGSGSMGSAGTVYVMPYGTSYHLSKSCRSIIAYVQAVPLSQVEYFGECSYCIGK
;
A
#
# COMPACT_ATOMS: atom_id res chain seq x y z
N MET A 1 -17.55 -66.67 -26.04
CA MET A 1 -17.81 -65.23 -25.85
C MET A 1 -17.49 -64.80 -24.42
N GLN A 2 -16.29 -65.10 -23.88
CA GLN A 2 -15.93 -64.78 -22.48
C GLN A 2 -14.93 -63.62 -22.33
N GLY A 3 -14.39 -63.08 -23.44
CA GLY A 3 -13.46 -61.95 -23.41
C GLY A 3 -14.11 -60.58 -23.57
N SER A 4 -15.37 -60.48 -24.03
CA SER A 4 -16.01 -59.18 -24.32
C SER A 4 -16.26 -58.36 -23.05
N LEU A 5 -16.72 -59.00 -21.97
CA LEU A 5 -16.97 -58.36 -20.67
C LEU A 5 -15.70 -57.73 -20.08
N SER A 6 -14.55 -58.40 -20.21
CA SER A 6 -13.27 -57.86 -19.73
C SER A 6 -12.76 -56.69 -20.58
N ILE A 7 -12.98 -56.73 -21.89
CA ILE A 7 -12.60 -55.66 -22.82
C ILE A 7 -13.47 -54.42 -22.60
N GLU A 8 -14.78 -54.58 -22.47
CA GLU A 8 -15.72 -53.50 -22.16
C GLU A 8 -15.42 -52.84 -20.81
N ALA A 9 -15.06 -53.64 -19.80
CA ALA A 9 -14.65 -53.13 -18.48
C ALA A 9 -13.31 -52.37 -18.54
N ALA A 10 -12.32 -52.86 -19.29
CA ALA A 10 -11.03 -52.19 -19.45
C ALA A 10 -11.14 -50.86 -20.21
N LEU A 11 -11.98 -50.82 -21.25
CA LEU A 11 -12.24 -49.60 -22.03
C LEU A 11 -13.05 -48.58 -21.23
N SER A 12 -14.09 -49.02 -20.51
CA SER A 12 -14.89 -48.13 -19.67
C SER A 12 -14.07 -47.50 -18.54
N LEU A 13 -13.19 -48.28 -17.88
CA LEU A 13 -12.28 -47.75 -16.86
C LEU A 13 -11.29 -46.73 -17.46
N SER A 14 -10.70 -47.04 -18.62
CA SER A 14 -9.72 -46.14 -19.27
C SER A 14 -10.37 -44.83 -19.69
N LEU A 15 -11.58 -44.88 -20.26
CA LEU A 15 -12.35 -43.69 -20.64
C LEU A 15 -12.81 -42.89 -19.41
N PHE A 16 -13.18 -43.56 -18.33
CA PHE A 16 -13.55 -42.90 -17.08
C PHE A 16 -12.36 -42.17 -16.46
N LEU A 17 -11.19 -42.79 -16.38
CA LEU A 17 -9.97 -42.13 -15.90
C LEU A 17 -9.60 -40.95 -16.80
N PHE A 18 -9.66 -41.11 -18.12
CA PHE A 18 -9.42 -40.03 -19.06
C PHE A 18 -10.38 -38.85 -18.83
N LEU A 19 -11.68 -39.12 -18.62
CA LEU A 19 -12.68 -38.12 -18.29
C LEU A 19 -12.34 -37.40 -16.96
N CYS A 20 -11.97 -38.14 -15.91
CA CYS A 20 -11.55 -37.55 -14.64
C CYS A 20 -10.36 -36.59 -14.83
N PHE A 21 -9.35 -36.99 -15.62
CA PHE A 21 -8.23 -36.11 -15.95
C PHE A 21 -8.70 -34.87 -16.72
N CYS A 22 -9.58 -35.03 -17.71
CA CYS A 22 -10.13 -33.90 -18.47
C CYS A 22 -10.89 -32.90 -17.58
N LEU A 23 -11.56 -33.36 -16.53
CA LEU A 23 -12.29 -32.48 -15.60
C LEU A 23 -11.36 -31.75 -14.61
N ILE A 24 -10.24 -32.37 -14.22
CA ILE A 24 -9.26 -31.73 -13.31
C ILE A 24 -8.45 -30.65 -14.03
N MET A 25 -8.19 -30.80 -15.34
CA MET A 25 -7.31 -29.88 -16.08
C MET A 25 -7.76 -28.42 -16.10
N PRO A 26 -9.04 -28.09 -16.39
CA PRO A 26 -9.52 -26.71 -16.34
C PRO A 26 -9.30 -26.06 -14.98
N MET A 27 -9.45 -26.81 -13.88
CA MET A 27 -9.23 -26.27 -12.53
C MET A 27 -7.77 -25.84 -12.33
N LYS A 28 -6.80 -26.65 -12.78
CA LYS A 28 -5.38 -26.29 -12.69
C LYS A 28 -5.04 -25.08 -13.56
N MET A 29 -5.65 -24.99 -14.74
CA MET A 29 -5.47 -23.84 -15.64
C MET A 29 -6.05 -22.56 -15.05
N LEU A 30 -7.26 -22.62 -14.49
CA LEU A 30 -7.92 -21.48 -13.84
C LEU A 30 -7.16 -21.00 -12.59
N ASP A 31 -6.69 -21.92 -11.74
CA ASP A 31 -5.88 -21.52 -10.59
C ASP A 31 -4.58 -20.83 -11.03
N ARG A 32 -3.99 -21.28 -12.15
CA ARG A 32 -2.80 -20.63 -12.70
C ARG A 32 -3.09 -19.25 -13.27
N GLN A 33 -4.18 -19.08 -14.03
CA GLN A 33 -4.62 -17.77 -14.49
C GLN A 33 -4.88 -16.85 -13.28
N ARG A 34 -5.54 -17.34 -12.23
CA ARG A 34 -5.78 -16.57 -11.00
C ARG A 34 -4.48 -16.13 -10.32
N GLN A 35 -3.47 -17.01 -10.25
CA GLN A 35 -2.15 -16.66 -9.70
C GLN A 35 -1.46 -15.55 -10.52
N ILE A 36 -1.51 -15.64 -11.86
CA ILE A 36 -0.95 -14.62 -12.76
C ILE A 36 -1.70 -13.29 -12.60
N GLN A 37 -3.04 -13.32 -12.60
CA GLN A 37 -3.86 -12.14 -12.37
C GLN A 37 -3.52 -11.49 -11.03
N ALA A 38 -3.35 -12.27 -9.95
CA ALA A 38 -3.02 -11.74 -8.64
C ALA A 38 -1.65 -11.01 -8.62
N VAL A 39 -0.64 -11.56 -9.29
CA VAL A 39 0.66 -10.89 -9.43
C VAL A 39 0.53 -9.61 -10.24
N MET A 40 -0.17 -9.66 -11.38
CA MET A 40 -0.40 -8.49 -12.23
C MET A 40 -1.16 -7.39 -11.50
N GLU A 41 -2.21 -7.73 -10.74
CA GLU A 41 -2.96 -6.79 -9.91
C GLU A 41 -2.11 -6.17 -8.82
N SER A 42 -1.22 -6.94 -8.18
CA SER A 42 -0.30 -6.40 -7.16
C SER A 42 0.70 -5.41 -7.74
N VAL A 43 1.21 -5.68 -8.95
CA VAL A 43 2.11 -4.76 -9.67
C VAL A 43 1.34 -3.53 -10.14
N GLY A 44 0.11 -3.71 -10.61
CA GLY A 44 -0.78 -2.60 -10.98
C GLY A 44 -1.11 -1.70 -9.78
N GLU A 45 -1.30 -2.28 -8.59
CA GLU A 45 -1.48 -1.53 -7.35
C GLU A 45 -0.23 -0.72 -6.97
N GLU A 46 0.94 -1.34 -7.02
CA GLU A 46 2.22 -0.69 -6.75
C GLU A 46 2.47 0.50 -7.70
N LEU A 47 2.20 0.31 -9.00
CA LEU A 47 2.32 1.36 -10.02
C LEU A 47 1.22 2.43 -9.91
N SER A 48 0.04 2.09 -9.37
CA SER A 48 -1.01 3.08 -9.19
C SER A 48 -0.66 4.10 -8.11
N GLN A 49 0.26 3.78 -7.19
CA GLN A 49 0.69 4.73 -6.16
C GLN A 49 1.70 5.72 -6.77
N HIS A 50 1.27 6.96 -7.01
CA HIS A 50 2.06 8.03 -7.66
C HIS A 50 3.48 8.19 -7.10
N ALA A 51 3.65 8.06 -5.78
CA ALA A 51 4.96 8.17 -5.12
C ALA A 51 5.97 7.08 -5.53
N TYR A 52 5.49 5.91 -5.96
CA TYR A 52 6.37 4.80 -6.36
C TYR A 52 6.84 4.94 -7.81
N VAL A 53 5.97 5.43 -8.69
CA VAL A 53 6.31 5.76 -10.08
C VAL A 53 7.41 6.82 -10.12
N GLU A 54 7.30 7.88 -9.30
CA GLU A 54 8.36 8.89 -9.11
C GLU A 54 9.67 8.31 -8.53
N TYR A 55 9.59 7.39 -7.55
CA TYR A 55 10.76 6.71 -6.98
C TYR A 55 11.48 5.80 -7.99
N CYS A 56 10.73 5.07 -8.82
CA CYS A 56 11.26 4.28 -9.92
C CYS A 56 11.97 5.14 -10.96
N PHE A 57 11.48 6.35 -11.24
CA PHE A 57 12.16 7.30 -12.10
C PHE A 57 13.49 7.77 -11.51
N ARG A 58 13.51 8.15 -10.22
CA ARG A 58 14.74 8.62 -9.56
C ARG A 58 15.82 7.53 -9.45
N THR A 59 15.42 6.29 -9.21
CA THR A 59 16.37 5.15 -9.14
C THR A 59 16.89 4.70 -10.50
N ALA A 60 16.17 4.97 -11.60
CA ALA A 60 16.66 4.73 -12.95
C ALA A 60 17.74 5.75 -13.37
N GLU A 61 17.60 7.02 -12.97
CA GLU A 61 18.63 8.06 -13.19
C GLU A 61 19.95 7.76 -12.44
N GLU A 62 19.86 7.21 -11.22
CA GLU A 62 21.04 6.81 -10.43
C GLU A 62 21.73 5.53 -10.96
N GLY A 63 21.08 4.79 -11.86
CA GLY A 63 21.51 3.49 -12.40
C GLY A 63 22.46 3.53 -13.61
N GLY A 64 22.87 4.71 -14.08
CA GLY A 64 23.96 4.84 -15.07
C GLY A 64 23.62 4.44 -16.51
N ALA A 65 22.36 4.56 -16.93
CA ALA A 65 22.03 4.68 -18.34
C ALA A 65 21.70 6.14 -18.62
N GLU A 66 22.64 6.89 -19.19
CA GLU A 66 22.39 8.23 -19.71
C GLU A 66 21.30 8.14 -20.78
N VAL A 67 20.06 8.41 -20.39
CA VAL A 67 18.98 8.75 -21.30
C VAL A 67 18.84 10.26 -21.19
N ASP A 68 19.19 10.95 -22.27
CA ASP A 68 19.05 12.39 -22.42
C ASP A 68 17.56 12.77 -22.32
N VAL A 69 17.10 13.09 -21.10
CA VAL A 69 15.73 13.57 -20.86
C VAL A 69 15.66 15.07 -21.16
N GLY A 70 16.05 15.42 -22.39
CA GLY A 70 15.68 16.67 -23.01
C GLY A 70 14.22 16.59 -23.48
N ARG A 71 13.28 17.04 -22.64
CA ARG A 71 11.94 17.50 -23.06
C ARG A 71 11.17 16.53 -23.99
N ALA A 72 10.79 15.37 -23.45
CA ALA A 72 9.75 14.50 -24.00
C ALA A 72 8.99 13.84 -22.82
N GLU A 73 8.14 14.63 -22.16
CA GLU A 73 7.78 14.44 -20.74
C GLU A 73 6.81 13.29 -20.41
N ASP A 74 6.13 12.64 -21.37
CA ASP A 74 5.15 11.58 -21.04
C ASP A 74 5.51 10.17 -21.57
N THR A 75 6.14 10.07 -22.74
CA THR A 75 6.32 8.77 -23.41
C THR A 75 7.54 7.99 -22.93
N ALA A 76 8.62 8.67 -22.53
CA ALA A 76 9.80 7.98 -21.99
C ALA A 76 9.50 7.38 -20.59
N SER A 77 8.72 8.13 -19.81
CA SER A 77 8.21 7.77 -18.49
C SER A 77 7.34 6.50 -18.55
N SER A 78 6.35 6.46 -19.45
CA SER A 78 5.46 5.30 -19.61
C SER A 78 6.18 4.04 -20.09
N VAL A 79 7.17 4.18 -20.97
CA VAL A 79 7.98 3.05 -21.48
C VAL A 79 8.84 2.42 -20.38
N LEU A 80 9.47 3.23 -19.53
CA LEU A 80 10.26 2.72 -18.39
C LEU A 80 9.36 2.01 -17.36
N ALA A 81 8.20 2.59 -17.05
CA ALA A 81 7.23 1.97 -16.16
C ALA A 81 6.70 0.64 -16.72
N ALA A 82 6.45 0.57 -18.03
CA ALA A 82 5.99 -0.66 -18.70
C ALA A 82 7.10 -1.75 -18.67
N ALA A 83 8.35 -1.36 -18.89
CA ALA A 83 9.49 -2.25 -18.77
C ALA A 83 9.62 -2.80 -17.33
N TYR A 84 9.49 -1.96 -16.31
CA TYR A 84 9.49 -2.38 -14.91
C TYR A 84 8.35 -3.35 -14.60
N ALA A 85 7.12 -3.02 -15.02
CA ALA A 85 5.94 -3.86 -14.84
C ALA A 85 6.17 -5.25 -15.43
N SER A 86 6.67 -5.30 -16.66
CA SER A 86 6.97 -6.56 -17.35
C SER A 86 8.03 -7.40 -16.60
N ALA A 87 9.10 -6.77 -16.12
CA ALA A 87 10.17 -7.45 -15.40
C ALA A 87 9.69 -8.01 -14.05
N ARG A 88 8.90 -7.24 -13.30
CA ARG A 88 8.34 -7.68 -12.02
C ARG A 88 7.33 -8.81 -12.18
N ILE A 89 6.41 -8.69 -13.14
CA ILE A 89 5.43 -9.75 -13.42
C ILE A 89 6.17 -11.02 -13.82
N LEU A 90 7.15 -10.93 -14.72
CA LEU A 90 7.94 -12.08 -15.17
C LEU A 90 8.80 -12.72 -14.06
N GLY A 91 9.19 -11.96 -13.04
CA GLY A 91 9.90 -12.45 -11.86
C GLY A 91 8.98 -13.03 -10.79
N GLY A 92 7.73 -12.59 -10.71
CA GLY A 92 6.73 -13.05 -9.75
C GLY A 92 5.91 -14.26 -10.22
N ILE A 93 5.80 -14.48 -11.53
CA ILE A 93 5.09 -15.65 -12.07
C ILE A 93 6.00 -16.87 -12.15
N ASN A 94 5.42 -18.04 -11.86
CA ASN A 94 6.06 -19.29 -12.23
C ASN A 94 5.80 -19.54 -13.73
N ARG A 95 6.89 -19.66 -14.50
CA ARG A 95 6.89 -19.80 -15.97
C ARG A 95 6.52 -21.20 -16.47
N GLU A 96 6.37 -22.16 -15.57
CA GLU A 96 5.87 -23.47 -15.95
C GLU A 96 4.51 -23.29 -16.63
N TRP A 97 4.41 -23.76 -17.89
CA TRP A 97 3.21 -23.79 -18.74
C TRP A 97 2.83 -22.46 -19.40
N VAL A 98 3.70 -21.44 -19.32
CA VAL A 98 3.53 -20.15 -19.97
C VAL A 98 4.59 -19.98 -21.06
N GLU A 99 4.16 -19.76 -22.28
CA GLU A 99 5.03 -19.58 -23.46
C GLU A 99 4.67 -18.30 -24.21
N ALA A 100 5.61 -17.77 -25.01
CA ALA A 100 5.39 -16.62 -25.89
C ALA A 100 4.71 -15.42 -25.19
N VAL A 101 5.31 -14.95 -24.10
CA VAL A 101 4.81 -13.80 -23.34
C VAL A 101 5.06 -12.49 -24.08
N SER A 102 4.04 -11.65 -24.19
CA SER A 102 4.10 -10.29 -24.71
C SER A 102 3.37 -9.35 -23.75
N PHE A 103 3.89 -8.12 -23.61
CA PHE A 103 3.29 -7.03 -22.84
C PHE A 103 2.83 -5.87 -23.73
N GLU A 104 2.69 -6.12 -25.03
CA GLU A 104 2.23 -5.14 -26.00
C GLU A 104 0.84 -4.60 -25.65
N GLY A 105 0.69 -3.27 -25.65
CA GLY A 105 -0.53 -2.59 -25.22
C GLY A 105 -0.57 -2.23 -23.73
N THR A 106 0.52 -2.48 -22.99
CA THR A 106 0.70 -1.91 -21.65
C THR A 106 0.98 -0.42 -21.77
N ASP A 107 0.16 0.38 -21.08
CA ASP A 107 0.24 1.83 -21.01
C ASP A 107 0.10 2.27 -19.56
N ILE A 108 0.97 3.18 -19.12
CA ILE A 108 1.05 3.61 -17.73
C ILE A 108 1.17 5.12 -17.72
N GLY A 109 0.14 5.79 -17.18
CA GLY A 109 0.19 7.21 -16.86
C GLY A 109 -0.37 8.15 -17.92
N THR A 110 -0.63 7.69 -19.14
CA THR A 110 -1.16 8.57 -20.21
C THR A 110 -2.53 9.17 -19.86
N ASP A 111 -3.43 8.39 -19.25
CA ASP A 111 -4.79 8.82 -18.89
C ASP A 111 -5.04 8.80 -17.35
N GLU A 112 -4.01 9.00 -16.52
CA GLU A 112 -4.06 8.71 -15.07
C GLU A 112 -4.43 7.25 -14.75
N MET A 113 -4.22 6.35 -15.71
CA MET A 113 -4.53 4.94 -15.59
C MET A 113 -3.26 4.10 -15.73
N VAL A 114 -3.22 3.02 -14.98
CA VAL A 114 -2.29 1.90 -15.12
C VAL A 114 -3.03 0.82 -15.89
N HIS A 115 -2.67 0.63 -17.15
CA HIS A 115 -3.23 -0.39 -18.03
C HIS A 115 -2.15 -1.41 -18.40
N ILE A 116 -2.17 -2.58 -17.76
CA ILE A 116 -1.20 -3.65 -18.01
C ILE A 116 -1.89 -4.74 -18.81
N VAL A 117 -1.32 -5.08 -19.98
CA VAL A 117 -1.80 -6.16 -20.83
C VAL A 117 -0.72 -7.23 -20.92
N MET A 118 -1.06 -8.45 -20.51
CA MET A 118 -0.17 -9.61 -20.65
C MET A 118 -0.83 -10.64 -21.56
N ARG A 119 -0.20 -10.89 -22.71
CA ARG A 119 -0.58 -11.94 -23.67
C ARG A 119 0.39 -13.09 -23.59
N TYR A 120 -0.10 -14.31 -23.50
CA TYR A 120 0.76 -15.49 -23.50
C TYR A 120 0.02 -16.72 -24.04
N ARG A 121 0.77 -17.76 -24.34
CA ARG A 121 0.24 -19.08 -24.70
C ARG A 121 0.36 -20.01 -23.50
N MET A 122 -0.78 -20.47 -23.00
CA MET A 122 -0.82 -21.47 -21.94
C MET A 122 -0.65 -22.85 -22.56
N ARG A 123 0.41 -23.57 -22.19
CA ARG A 123 0.66 -24.92 -22.70
C ARG A 123 -0.35 -25.91 -22.11
N LEU A 124 -0.92 -26.72 -22.99
CA LEU A 124 -1.76 -27.82 -22.58
C LEU A 124 -0.89 -28.99 -22.09
N PRO A 125 -1.30 -29.68 -21.02
CA PRO A 125 -0.57 -30.83 -20.48
C PRO A 125 -0.48 -32.03 -21.44
N PHE A 126 -1.44 -32.13 -22.36
CA PHE A 126 -1.46 -33.09 -23.44
C PHE A 126 -2.12 -32.45 -24.66
N SER A 127 -1.73 -32.89 -25.86
CA SER A 127 -2.33 -32.42 -27.10
C SER A 127 -3.78 -32.91 -27.19
N VAL A 128 -4.72 -31.98 -27.38
CA VAL A 128 -6.10 -32.33 -27.71
C VAL A 128 -6.33 -31.93 -29.16
N LEU A 129 -6.53 -32.90 -30.04
CA LEU A 129 -6.81 -32.67 -31.47
C LEU A 129 -5.71 -31.82 -32.16
N GLY A 130 -4.44 -31.99 -31.78
CA GLY A 130 -3.31 -31.24 -32.34
C GLY A 130 -3.09 -29.86 -31.70
N ILE A 131 -3.92 -29.44 -30.76
CA ILE A 131 -3.77 -28.19 -30.02
C ILE A 131 -2.88 -28.46 -28.80
N ASN A 132 -1.72 -27.79 -28.75
CA ASN A 132 -0.74 -27.93 -27.67
C ASN A 132 -0.69 -26.71 -26.74
N SER A 133 -1.33 -25.60 -27.11
CA SER A 133 -1.39 -24.38 -26.31
C SER A 133 -2.58 -23.51 -26.67
N ILE A 134 -3.08 -22.77 -25.69
CA ILE A 134 -4.23 -21.87 -25.81
C ILE A 134 -3.76 -20.42 -25.59
N PRO A 135 -4.12 -19.48 -26.48
CA PRO A 135 -3.83 -18.06 -26.25
C PRO A 135 -4.66 -17.54 -25.07
N VAL A 136 -4.01 -16.83 -24.16
CA VAL A 136 -4.62 -16.19 -23.00
C VAL A 136 -4.19 -14.73 -22.98
N GLU A 137 -5.15 -13.85 -22.72
CA GLU A 137 -4.93 -12.44 -22.44
C GLU A 137 -5.41 -12.16 -21.02
N GLN A 138 -4.56 -11.48 -20.25
CA GLN A 138 -4.86 -10.99 -18.92
C GLN A 138 -4.67 -9.47 -18.93
N VAL A 139 -5.64 -8.75 -18.39
CA VAL A 139 -5.61 -7.28 -18.33
C VAL A 139 -5.79 -6.85 -16.88
N CYS A 140 -4.98 -5.89 -16.45
CA CYS A 140 -5.17 -5.12 -15.23
C CYS A 140 -5.35 -3.65 -15.63
N SER A 141 -6.44 -3.04 -15.18
CA SER A 141 -6.69 -1.62 -15.38
C SER A 141 -7.02 -1.00 -14.03
N ARG A 142 -6.22 -0.01 -13.61
CA ARG A 142 -6.38 0.68 -12.33
C ARG A 142 -6.17 2.17 -12.51
N ARG A 143 -6.92 2.98 -11.78
CA ARG A 143 -6.68 4.43 -11.71
C ARG A 143 -5.48 4.71 -10.81
N MET A 144 -4.62 5.62 -11.24
CA MET A 144 -3.55 6.14 -10.43
C MET A 144 -4.11 6.92 -9.22
N TRP A 145 -3.39 6.84 -8.12
CA TRP A 145 -3.76 7.42 -6.84
C TRP A 145 -3.43 8.92 -6.75
N ASN A 146 -4.39 9.78 -7.02
CA ASN A 146 -4.17 11.23 -7.03
C ASN A 146 -4.04 11.88 -5.62
N GLY A 147 -3.71 11.12 -4.58
CA GLY A 147 -3.40 11.68 -3.25
C GLY A 147 -4.58 11.96 -2.32
N ALA A 148 -5.83 11.63 -2.68
CA ALA A 148 -6.97 11.82 -1.79
C ALA A 148 -7.04 10.71 -0.73
N ASP A 149 -6.58 10.96 0.50
CA ASP A 149 -6.72 10.04 1.64
C ASP A 149 -8.09 9.34 1.62
N GLY A 150 -8.06 8.05 1.33
CA GLY A 150 -9.26 7.24 1.04
C GLY A 150 -10.09 7.03 2.29
N GLY A 151 -10.91 8.02 2.64
CA GLY A 151 -12.01 7.84 3.56
C GLY A 151 -13.11 7.04 2.86
N ARG A 152 -13.21 5.73 3.13
CA ARG A 152 -14.34 4.85 2.74
C ARG A 152 -15.73 5.29 3.27
N PHE A 153 -15.83 6.49 3.82
CA PHE A 153 -17.05 7.13 4.33
C PHE A 153 -17.28 8.55 3.78
N GLY A 154 -16.49 9.00 2.80
CA GLY A 154 -16.79 10.24 2.06
C GLY A 154 -17.76 9.92 0.92
N ASP A 155 -18.95 10.53 0.95
CA ASP A 155 -19.93 10.42 -0.12
C ASP A 155 -19.25 10.70 -1.48
N GLY A 156 -19.35 9.71 -2.37
CA GLY A 156 -18.93 9.87 -3.75
C GLY A 156 -19.82 10.90 -4.43
N GLY A 157 -19.19 11.91 -5.03
CA GLY A 157 -19.84 12.77 -6.01
C GLY A 157 -19.50 14.24 -5.85
N ARG A 158 -18.48 14.67 -6.59
CA ARG A 158 -18.59 15.77 -7.56
C ARG A 158 -17.22 15.99 -8.20
N ASP A 159 -17.07 15.46 -9.41
CA ASP A 159 -16.40 16.23 -10.45
C ASP A 159 -17.22 17.50 -10.63
N GLY A 160 -16.62 18.63 -10.28
CA GLY A 160 -17.25 19.93 -10.27
C GLY A 160 -16.25 20.94 -9.74
N ASP A 161 -15.55 21.58 -10.67
CA ASP A 161 -15.14 22.97 -10.66
C ASP A 161 -15.98 23.88 -9.74
N GLY A 162 -15.72 23.76 -8.43
CA GLY A 162 -16.24 24.58 -7.36
C GLY A 162 -15.09 24.92 -6.45
N GLU A 163 -15.06 26.16 -5.98
CA GLU A 163 -14.08 26.74 -5.05
C GLU A 163 -13.37 25.69 -4.20
N GLU A 164 -12.03 25.72 -4.19
CA GLU A 164 -11.22 24.94 -3.26
C GLU A 164 -11.71 25.21 -1.83
N ASP A 165 -12.61 24.36 -1.35
CA ASP A 165 -13.14 24.41 0.00
C ASP A 165 -11.93 24.28 0.93
N GLU A 166 -11.60 25.39 1.59
CA GLU A 166 -10.39 25.49 2.40
C GLU A 166 -10.30 24.32 3.38
N THR A 167 -9.23 23.53 3.29
CA THR A 167 -9.04 22.39 4.18
C THR A 167 -8.54 22.87 5.54
N VAL A 168 -9.29 22.54 6.59
CA VAL A 168 -8.95 22.85 7.98
C VAL A 168 -8.81 21.57 8.80
N TYR A 169 -8.21 21.69 9.98
CA TYR A 169 -7.91 20.57 10.86
C TYR A 169 -8.69 20.65 12.17
N ILE A 170 -9.23 19.50 12.58
CA ILE A 170 -9.95 19.32 13.85
C ILE A 170 -9.32 18.21 14.70
N GLY A 171 -9.44 18.36 16.02
CA GLY A 171 -9.05 17.35 16.99
C GLY A 171 -10.24 16.44 17.34
N LYS A 172 -9.99 15.35 18.09
CA LYS A 172 -11.03 14.35 18.44
C LYS A 172 -12.31 14.94 19.05
N ASN A 173 -12.16 15.94 19.92
CA ASN A 173 -13.25 16.65 20.60
C ASN A 173 -13.04 18.17 20.52
N SER A 174 -12.62 18.70 19.36
CA SER A 174 -12.34 20.13 19.24
C SER A 174 -13.63 20.95 19.13
N THR A 175 -13.70 22.08 19.83
CA THR A 175 -14.75 23.10 19.68
C THR A 175 -14.35 24.20 18.68
N ARG A 176 -13.14 24.11 18.15
CA ARG A 176 -12.51 25.08 17.24
C ARG A 176 -11.81 24.35 16.11
N TYR A 177 -11.78 24.97 14.93
CA TYR A 177 -10.96 24.48 13.82
C TYR A 177 -9.60 25.17 13.79
N HIS A 178 -8.63 24.52 13.14
CA HIS A 178 -7.26 24.99 12.99
C HIS A 178 -6.87 25.03 11.52
N ARG A 179 -6.30 26.13 11.02
CA ARG A 179 -5.75 26.20 9.65
C ARG A 179 -4.42 25.45 9.51
N LEU A 180 -3.63 25.41 10.58
CA LEU A 180 -2.32 24.76 10.60
C LEU A 180 -2.39 23.40 11.30
N ARG A 181 -1.96 22.34 10.61
CA ARG A 181 -1.81 21.00 11.20
C ARG A 181 -0.83 20.98 12.37
N THR A 182 0.18 21.86 12.34
CA THR A 182 1.23 22.02 13.34
C THR A 182 0.83 22.96 14.48
N CYS A 183 -0.45 23.36 14.58
CA CYS A 183 -0.92 24.17 15.69
C CYS A 183 -0.59 23.51 17.03
N HIS A 184 -0.12 24.28 18.00
CA HIS A 184 0.27 23.81 19.33
C HIS A 184 -0.84 23.04 20.08
N TYR A 185 -2.12 23.28 19.75
CA TYR A 185 -3.25 22.55 20.34
C TYR A 185 -3.54 21.20 19.69
N LEU A 186 -2.92 20.92 18.54
CA LEU A 186 -3.22 19.77 17.70
C LEU A 186 -2.00 18.87 17.52
N TYR A 187 -0.81 19.45 17.46
CA TYR A 187 0.45 18.76 17.25
C TYR A 187 1.30 18.74 18.51
N ASN A 188 1.76 17.54 18.88
CA ASN A 188 2.74 17.33 19.94
C ASN A 188 4.14 17.24 19.32
N ASP A 189 4.99 18.22 19.60
CA ASP A 189 6.40 18.21 19.18
C ASP A 189 7.21 17.26 20.09
N LEU A 190 7.59 16.10 19.55
CA LEU A 190 8.29 15.04 20.28
C LEU A 190 9.80 15.11 20.02
N LYS A 191 10.57 15.36 21.08
CA LYS A 191 12.03 15.33 21.06
C LYS A 191 12.57 14.05 21.69
N ALA A 192 13.40 13.33 20.95
CA ALA A 192 14.11 12.15 21.44
C ALA A 192 15.34 12.57 22.25
N VAL A 193 15.46 12.06 23.47
CA VAL A 193 16.50 12.42 24.42
C VAL A 193 16.99 11.16 25.13
N ASP A 194 18.27 11.08 25.46
CA ASP A 194 18.80 9.99 26.28
C ASP A 194 18.26 10.04 27.72
N PHE A 195 17.83 8.89 28.27
CA PHE A 195 17.28 8.80 29.62
C PHE A 195 18.19 9.39 30.71
N GLY A 196 19.52 9.25 30.57
CA GLY A 196 20.49 9.80 31.52
C GLY A 196 20.47 11.33 31.60
N THR A 197 20.12 12.00 30.49
CA THR A 197 20.11 13.47 30.40
C THR A 197 18.77 14.12 30.79
N VAL A 198 17.70 13.34 30.91
CA VAL A 198 16.35 13.86 31.18
C VAL A 198 16.20 14.51 32.56
N GLY A 199 16.97 14.04 33.55
CA GLY A 199 16.99 14.65 34.89
C GLY A 199 17.53 16.09 34.89
N GLU A 200 18.39 16.42 33.93
CA GLU A 200 19.02 17.74 33.79
C GLU A 200 18.19 18.68 32.92
N LEU A 201 17.41 18.14 31.99
CA LEU A 201 16.55 18.93 31.12
C LEU A 201 15.40 19.62 31.88
N ARG A 202 15.04 20.79 31.37
CA ARG A 202 13.85 21.54 31.79
C ARG A 202 12.99 21.82 30.58
N ASN A 203 11.68 21.83 30.78
CA ASN A 203 10.75 22.26 29.76
C ASN A 203 10.81 23.78 29.57
N GLU A 204 10.14 24.31 28.54
CA GLU A 204 10.10 25.75 28.23
C GLU A 204 9.53 26.61 29.38
N SER A 205 8.81 25.99 30.32
CA SER A 205 8.29 26.64 31.53
C SER A 205 9.20 26.46 32.77
N GLY A 206 10.43 25.95 32.60
CA GLY A 206 11.41 25.75 33.67
C GLY A 206 11.16 24.56 34.59
N ARG A 207 10.20 23.68 34.28
CA ARG A 207 9.84 22.51 35.10
C ARG A 207 10.64 21.27 34.70
N ARG A 208 10.81 20.35 35.66
CA ARG A 208 11.40 19.02 35.44
C ARG A 208 10.40 18.07 34.78
N TYR A 209 10.92 17.17 33.94
CA TYR A 209 10.12 16.10 33.35
C TYR A 209 9.89 14.95 34.35
N SER A 210 8.63 14.58 34.56
CA SER A 210 8.24 13.42 35.37
C SER A 210 7.94 12.19 34.49
N PRO A 211 8.03 10.95 35.00
CA PRO A 211 7.58 9.79 34.23
C PRO A 211 6.09 9.91 33.88
N CYS A 212 5.75 9.60 32.63
CA CYS A 212 4.35 9.51 32.22
C CYS A 212 3.61 8.42 33.02
N GLY A 213 2.42 8.71 33.56
CA GLY A 213 1.63 7.72 34.30
C GLY A 213 1.16 6.50 33.48
N THR A 214 1.22 6.58 32.15
CA THR A 214 0.74 5.50 31.25
C THR A 214 1.88 4.64 30.72
N CYS A 215 2.98 5.25 30.26
CA CYS A 215 4.14 4.52 29.74
C CYS A 215 5.34 4.50 30.69
N GLY A 216 5.40 5.38 31.68
CA GLY A 216 6.45 5.44 32.69
C GLY A 216 6.12 4.74 34.01
N ALA A 217 4.86 4.35 34.25
CA ALA A 217 4.44 3.65 35.48
C ALA A 217 4.47 2.11 35.39
N GLY A 218 4.96 1.53 34.29
CA GLY A 218 4.75 0.12 33.97
C GLY A 218 6.00 -0.68 33.60
N SER A 219 6.90 -0.94 34.55
CA SER A 219 7.61 -2.23 34.60
C SER A 219 7.11 -3.16 35.73
N GLY A 220 5.99 -2.81 36.38
CA GLY A 220 5.34 -3.64 37.39
C GLY A 220 3.82 -3.70 37.22
N SER A 221 3.31 -4.82 36.67
CA SER A 221 1.93 -5.37 36.73
C SER A 221 0.76 -4.39 36.47
N THR A 222 -0.05 -4.52 35.43
CA THR A 222 -1.06 -5.58 35.25
C THR A 222 -1.81 -5.33 33.92
N GLY A 223 -2.13 -6.41 33.19
CA GLY A 223 -3.32 -6.43 32.32
C GLY A 223 -3.14 -6.27 30.80
N LYS A 224 -2.93 -7.41 30.14
CA LYS A 224 -3.35 -7.77 28.76
C LYS A 224 -2.65 -7.11 27.56
N GLY A 225 -1.75 -7.91 26.95
CA GLY A 225 -1.83 -8.25 25.54
C GLY A 225 -0.96 -7.44 24.59
N GLY A 226 0.30 -7.83 24.45
CA GLY A 226 1.17 -7.35 23.38
C GLY A 226 2.55 -7.95 23.48
N THR A 227 2.77 -9.08 22.82
CA THR A 227 4.08 -9.68 22.60
C THR A 227 4.99 -8.71 21.86
N GLY A 228 6.01 -8.20 22.54
CA GLY A 228 7.05 -7.36 21.95
C GLY A 228 8.30 -7.44 22.80
N SER A 229 9.21 -8.33 22.40
CA SER A 229 10.58 -8.42 22.90
C SER A 229 11.25 -7.04 22.89
N GLY A 230 11.80 -6.62 24.02
CA GLY A 230 12.48 -5.34 24.18
C GLY A 230 13.26 -5.29 25.49
N SER A 231 14.39 -5.99 25.48
CA SER A 231 15.45 -5.94 26.49
C SER A 231 15.66 -4.53 27.06
N MET A 232 15.56 -4.40 28.39
CA MET A 232 15.96 -3.22 29.16
C MET A 232 17.49 -3.24 29.26
N GLY A 233 18.16 -3.01 28.13
CA GLY A 233 19.61 -2.83 28.02
C GLY A 233 19.96 -1.34 27.97
N SER A 234 21.02 -0.96 28.68
CA SER A 234 21.62 0.39 28.74
C SER A 234 21.44 1.25 27.48
N ALA A 235 21.05 2.52 27.68
CA ALA A 235 20.75 3.58 26.70
C ALA A 235 19.29 3.62 26.18
N GLY A 236 18.33 3.77 27.10
CA GLY A 236 16.93 4.00 26.74
C GLY A 236 16.73 5.44 26.23
N THR A 237 16.39 5.61 24.96
CA THR A 237 15.87 6.89 24.47
C THR A 237 14.47 7.12 25.01
N VAL A 238 14.21 8.31 25.56
CA VAL A 238 12.88 8.76 25.95
C VAL A 238 12.45 9.98 25.15
N TYR A 239 11.15 10.21 25.14
CA TYR A 239 10.53 11.28 24.37
C TYR A 239 9.98 12.34 25.32
N VAL A 240 10.39 13.58 25.10
CA VAL A 240 9.92 14.75 25.85
C VAL A 240 9.27 15.74 24.90
N MET A 241 8.37 16.55 25.43
CA MET A 241 7.74 17.64 24.68
C MET A 241 8.21 18.98 25.27
N PRO A 242 8.54 20.00 24.45
CA PRO A 242 9.03 21.30 24.94
C PRO A 242 8.10 21.96 25.97
N TYR A 243 6.79 21.88 25.76
CA TYR A 243 5.76 22.41 26.67
C TYR A 243 5.15 21.34 27.59
N GLY A 244 5.56 20.08 27.45
CA GLY A 244 5.09 18.97 28.27
C GLY A 244 5.77 18.95 29.65
N THR A 245 5.15 18.26 30.61
CA THR A 245 5.72 18.03 31.95
C THR A 245 6.18 16.59 32.16
N SER A 246 5.87 15.69 31.23
CA SER A 246 6.20 14.27 31.36
C SER A 246 7.12 13.78 30.24
N TYR A 247 7.97 12.80 30.56
CA TYR A 247 8.73 12.03 29.58
C TYR A 247 8.04 10.68 29.29
N HIS A 248 8.25 10.17 28.08
CA HIS A 248 7.58 8.99 27.55
C HIS A 248 8.59 7.95 27.05
N LEU A 249 8.32 6.67 27.29
CA LEU A 249 9.18 5.57 26.83
C LEU A 249 8.92 5.17 25.36
N SER A 250 7.76 5.54 24.81
CA SER A 250 7.36 5.20 23.44
C SER A 250 6.74 6.40 22.74
N LYS A 251 7.03 6.57 21.44
CA LYS A 251 6.38 7.54 20.53
C LYS A 251 4.89 7.27 20.36
N SER A 252 4.47 6.02 20.54
CA SER A 252 3.07 5.58 20.43
C SER A 252 2.34 5.53 21.77
N CYS A 253 2.83 6.24 22.79
CA CYS A 253 2.12 6.31 24.07
C CYS A 253 0.74 6.94 23.88
N ARG A 254 -0.32 6.25 24.35
CA ARG A 254 -1.71 6.68 24.23
C ARG A 254 -1.95 8.12 24.74
N SER A 255 -1.16 8.57 25.70
CA SER A 255 -1.27 9.92 26.30
C SER A 255 -0.65 11.04 25.47
N ILE A 256 0.08 10.73 24.38
CA ILE A 256 0.70 11.72 23.48
C ILE A 256 0.21 11.63 22.03
N ILE A 257 -0.55 10.59 21.69
CA ILE A 257 -1.16 10.48 20.36
C ILE A 257 -2.27 11.53 20.26
N ALA A 258 -2.02 12.57 19.47
CA ALA A 258 -3.03 13.54 19.09
C ALA A 258 -3.76 13.02 17.83
N TYR A 259 -5.09 12.92 17.92
CA TYR A 259 -5.92 12.62 16.76
C TYR A 259 -6.17 13.93 16.01
N VAL A 260 -5.85 13.92 14.71
CA VAL A 260 -6.00 15.06 13.82
C VAL A 260 -6.72 14.61 12.57
N GLN A 261 -7.79 15.30 12.23
CA GLN A 261 -8.58 15.03 11.04
C GLN A 261 -8.63 16.28 10.17
N ALA A 262 -8.36 16.11 8.87
CA ALA A 262 -8.54 17.16 7.88
C ALA A 262 -9.99 17.12 7.38
N VAL A 263 -10.65 18.27 7.35
CA VAL A 263 -12.04 18.44 6.92
C VAL A 263 -12.17 19.74 6.13
N PRO A 264 -13.05 19.80 5.12
CA PRO A 264 -13.34 21.07 4.45
C PRO A 264 -14.01 22.05 5.41
N LEU A 265 -13.70 23.34 5.31
CA LEU A 265 -14.23 24.39 6.18
C LEU A 265 -15.76 24.41 6.21
N SER A 266 -16.40 24.10 5.07
CA SER A 266 -17.85 23.98 4.92
C SER A 266 -18.49 23.00 5.90
N GLN A 267 -17.77 21.94 6.32
CA GLN A 267 -18.26 20.98 7.31
C GLN A 267 -18.15 21.47 8.76
N VAL A 268 -17.37 22.52 9.02
CA VAL A 268 -17.02 22.96 10.38
C VAL A 268 -17.19 24.47 10.59
N GLU A 269 -18.01 25.10 9.75
CA GLU A 269 -18.32 26.54 9.82
C GLU A 269 -18.91 26.95 11.19
N TYR A 270 -19.59 26.02 11.86
CA TYR A 270 -20.13 26.23 13.21
C TYR A 270 -19.07 26.21 14.33
N PHE A 271 -17.84 25.78 14.05
CA PHE A 271 -16.73 25.89 14.99
C PHE A 271 -16.07 27.27 14.86
N GLY A 272 -15.67 27.85 15.99
CA GLY A 272 -14.88 29.08 15.97
C GLY A 272 -13.43 28.81 15.55
N GLU A 273 -12.77 29.76 14.92
CA GLU A 273 -11.34 29.64 14.59
C GLU A 273 -10.49 29.57 15.88
N CYS A 274 -9.41 28.79 15.83
CA CYS A 274 -8.41 28.77 16.90
C CYS A 274 -7.67 30.12 16.99
N SER A 275 -7.54 30.67 18.19
CA SER A 275 -6.87 31.95 18.45
C SER A 275 -5.41 32.03 17.97
N TYR A 276 -4.71 30.89 17.86
CA TYR A 276 -3.34 30.82 17.34
C TYR A 276 -3.26 30.66 15.82
N CYS A 277 -4.38 30.32 15.19
CA CYS A 277 -4.52 30.16 13.75
C CYS A 277 -5.12 31.41 13.08
N ILE A 278 -5.71 32.34 13.84
CA ILE A 278 -6.25 33.59 13.29
C ILE A 278 -5.17 34.33 12.48
N GLY A 279 -5.43 34.52 11.19
CA GLY A 279 -4.58 35.28 10.28
C GLY A 279 -3.31 34.56 9.81
N LYS A 280 -3.28 33.22 9.88
CA LYS A 280 -2.17 32.39 9.39
C LYS A 280 -2.59 31.43 8.29
#